data_AF-A0A523JRF7-F1
#
_entry.id   AF-A0A523JRF7-F1
#
_cell.length_a   1.000
_cell.length_b   1.000
_cell.length_c   1.000
_cell.angle_alpha   90.00
_cell.angle_beta   90.00
_cell.angle_gamma   90.00
#
_symmetry.space_group_name_H-M   'P 1'
#
loop_
_entity.id
_entity.type
_entity.pdbx_description
1 polymer ?
#
loop_
_entity_poly.entity_id
_entity_poly.type
_entity_poly.pdbx_seq_one_letter_code
_entity_poly.pdbx_strand_id
1 'polypeptide(L)' 'MYAYEEDVVVRRAPQPGIAAVLSVLIPGLGQVYAGRLVAGGIWFLATGIAYWAVLLPGFLAHALCIWSAYHSARYWRRD' A
#
# COMPACT_ATOMS: atom_id res chain seq x y z
N MET A 1 47.86 22.53 -0.48
CA MET A 1 46.87 23.50 -0.98
C MET A 1 46.35 22.98 -2.33
N TYR A 2 45.47 21.96 -2.36
CA TYR A 2 44.70 21.47 -3.55
C TYR A 2 43.82 20.21 -3.27
N ALA A 3 43.22 20.06 -2.09
CA ALA A 3 42.29 18.93 -1.83
C ALA A 3 41.21 19.26 -0.79
N TYR A 4 40.91 20.56 -0.61
CA TYR A 4 39.91 21.04 0.34
C TYR A 4 38.94 21.99 -0.39
N GLU A 5 38.55 21.62 -1.61
CA GLU A 5 37.25 22.04 -2.13
C GLU A 5 36.32 20.89 -1.75
N GLU A 6 35.67 21.00 -0.61
CA GLU A 6 34.23 21.28 -0.62
C GLU A 6 33.45 20.33 -1.54
N ASP A 7 33.53 19.03 -1.28
CA ASP A 7 32.34 18.19 -1.37
C ASP A 7 31.36 18.58 -0.25
N VAL A 8 30.92 19.85 -0.25
CA VAL A 8 29.73 20.27 0.46
C VAL A 8 28.59 19.63 -0.32
N VAL A 9 28.26 18.39 0.05
CA VAL A 9 27.07 17.71 -0.44
C VAL A 9 25.87 18.53 0.02
N VAL A 10 25.47 19.51 -0.79
CA VAL A 10 24.25 20.28 -0.59
C VAL A 10 23.10 19.29 -0.69
N ARG A 11 22.69 18.73 0.45
CA ARG A 11 21.54 17.84 0.54
C ARG A 11 20.31 18.66 0.16
N ARG A 12 19.89 18.57 -1.10
CA ARG A 12 18.63 19.16 -1.55
C ARG A 12 17.51 18.62 -0.67
N ALA A 13 16.69 19.52 -0.15
CA ALA A 13 15.49 19.13 0.57
C ALA A 13 14.65 18.19 -0.32
N PRO A 14 14.09 17.11 0.25
CA PRO A 14 13.20 16.21 -0.46
C PRO A 14 12.06 16.99 -1.10
N GLN A 15 11.84 16.78 -2.41
CA GLN A 15 10.74 17.45 -3.11
C GLN A 15 9.40 16.77 -2.75
N PRO A 16 8.38 17.54 -2.33
CA PRO A 16 7.11 16.96 -1.90
C PRO A 16 6.37 16.23 -3.03
N GLY A 17 6.49 16.69 -4.28
CA GLY A 17 5.90 16.00 -5.44
C GLY A 17 6.50 14.62 -5.68
N ILE A 18 7.83 14.49 -5.56
CA ILE A 18 8.53 13.20 -5.69
C ILE A 18 8.14 12.28 -4.52
N ALA A 19 8.05 12.80 -3.30
CA ALA A 19 7.59 12.05 -2.14
C ALA A 19 6.16 11.50 -2.34
N ALA A 20 5.26 12.29 -2.92
CA ALA A 20 3.89 11.88 -3.21
C ALA A 20 3.85 10.74 -4.24
N VAL A 21 4.54 10.91 -5.39
CA VAL A 21 4.61 9.87 -6.44
C VAL A 21 5.21 8.57 -5.92
N LEU A 22 6.28 8.66 -5.13
CA LEU A 22 6.88 7.49 -4.49
C LEU A 22 5.88 6.77 -3.57
N SER A 23 5.08 7.51 -2.82
CA SER A 23 4.02 6.94 -1.96
C SER A 23 2.88 6.29 -2.73
N VAL A 24 2.62 6.70 -3.97
CA VAL A 24 1.64 6.04 -4.87
C VAL A 24 2.15 4.68 -5.32
N LEU A 25 3.46 4.57 -5.63
CA LEU A 25 4.04 3.30 -6.06
C LEU A 25 4.07 2.27 -4.92
N ILE A 26 4.57 2.68 -3.75
CA ILE A 26 4.60 1.84 -2.55
C ILE A 26 4.25 2.72 -1.35
N PRO A 27 3.21 2.35 -0.57
CA PRO A 27 2.80 3.14 0.59
C PRO A 27 3.96 3.31 1.57
N GLY A 28 4.19 4.55 2.00
CA GLY A 28 5.29 4.90 2.91
C GLY A 28 6.61 5.27 2.25
N LEU A 29 6.82 5.05 0.94
CA LEU A 29 8.08 5.42 0.28
C LEU A 29 8.35 6.93 0.25
N GLY A 30 7.32 7.77 0.17
CA GLY A 30 7.53 9.22 0.28
C GLY A 30 8.07 9.65 1.63
N GLN A 31 7.69 8.93 2.69
CA GLN A 31 8.25 9.16 4.02
C GLN A 31 9.70 8.67 4.09
N VAL A 32 10.02 7.53 3.46
CA VAL A 32 11.41 7.04 3.33
C VAL A 32 12.28 8.04 2.56
N TYR A 33 11.78 8.59 1.45
CA TYR A 33 12.47 9.63 0.67
C TYR A 33 12.68 10.92 1.47
N ALA A 34 11.77 11.26 2.37
CA ALA A 34 11.92 12.36 3.32
C ALA A 34 12.84 12.04 4.52
N GLY A 35 13.49 10.86 4.54
CA GLY A 35 14.36 10.41 5.65
C GLY A 35 13.60 9.88 6.87
N ARG A 36 12.28 9.70 6.78
CA ARG A 36 11.39 9.27 7.88
C ARG A 36 11.05 7.77 7.76
N LEU A 37 12.03 6.91 8.00
CA LEU A 37 11.89 5.45 7.84
C LEU A 37 10.77 4.84 8.70
N VAL A 38 10.66 5.26 9.97
CA VAL A 38 9.63 4.75 10.89
C VAL A 38 8.23 5.12 10.39
N ALA A 39 8.03 6.36 9.96
CA ALA A 39 6.75 6.80 9.41
C ALA A 39 6.42 6.03 8.12
N GLY A 40 7.41 5.76 7.26
CA GLY A 40 7.24 4.93 6.08
C GLY A 40 6.80 3.50 6.42
N GLY A 41 7.46 2.86 7.39
CA GLY A 41 7.10 1.53 7.85
C GLY A 41 5.68 1.44 8.43
N ILE A 42 5.29 2.42 9.25
CA ILE A 42 3.92 2.48 9.81
C ILE A 42 2.89 2.57 8.68
N TRP A 43 3.10 3.46 7.71
CA TRP A 43 2.18 3.62 6.58
C TRP A 43 2.08 2.37 5.72
N PHE A 44 3.21 1.71 5.44
CA PHE A 44 3.24 0.46 4.69
C PHE A 44 2.45 -0.65 5.39
N LEU A 45 2.66 -0.84 6.70
CA LEU A 45 1.94 -1.85 7.47
C LEU A 45 0.45 -1.53 7.60
N ALA A 46 0.10 -0.28 7.88
CA ALA A 46 -1.29 0.14 8.04
C ALA A 46 -2.09 -0.07 6.75
N THR A 47 -1.54 0.31 5.59
CA THR A 47 -2.19 0.06 4.29
C THR A 47 -2.24 -1.42 3.95
N GLY A 48 -1.17 -2.18 4.23
CA GLY A 48 -1.20 -3.64 4.09
C GLY A 48 -2.35 -4.27 4.88
N ILE A 49 -2.45 -3.97 6.18
CA ILE A 49 -3.52 -4.47 7.04
C ILE A 49 -4.90 -4.05 6.52
N ALA A 50 -5.06 -2.80 6.08
CA ALA A 50 -6.32 -2.32 5.51
C ALA A 50 -6.75 -3.12 4.27
N TYR A 51 -5.81 -3.43 3.36
CA TYR A 51 -6.11 -4.28 2.20
C TYR A 51 -6.53 -5.69 2.60
N TRP A 52 -5.82 -6.32 3.54
CA TRP A 52 -6.19 -7.63 4.08
C TRP A 52 -7.56 -7.61 4.77
N ALA A 53 -7.89 -6.55 5.48
CA ALA A 53 -9.16 -6.40 6.20
C ALA A 53 -10.37 -6.10 5.30
N VAL A 54 -10.17 -5.64 4.06
CA VAL A 54 -11.27 -5.29 3.14
C VAL A 54 -11.40 -6.29 2.01
N LEU A 55 -10.31 -6.61 1.30
CA LEU A 55 -10.36 -7.45 0.11
C LEU A 55 -10.74 -8.89 0.46
N LEU A 56 -10.08 -9.48 1.46
CA LEU A 56 -10.28 -10.87 1.83
C LEU A 56 -11.68 -11.21 2.34
N PRO A 57 -12.25 -10.47 3.33
CA PRO A 57 -13.62 -10.71 3.73
C PRO A 57 -14.62 -10.36 2.62
N GLY A 58 -14.32 -9.34 1.78
CA GLY A 58 -15.14 -9.00 0.62
C GLY A 58 -15.25 -10.16 -0.39
N PHE A 59 -14.10 -10.73 -0.79
CA PHE A 59 -14.09 -11.89 -1.69
C PHE A 59 -14.70 -13.13 -1.05
N LEU A 60 -14.49 -13.36 0.24
CA LEU A 60 -15.12 -14.48 0.96
C LEU A 60 -16.64 -14.36 0.99
N ALA A 61 -17.16 -13.19 1.35
CA ALA A 61 -18.59 -12.91 1.33
C ALA A 61 -19.18 -13.07 -0.08
N HIS A 62 -18.46 -12.62 -1.10
CA HIS A 62 -18.88 -12.78 -2.49
C HIS A 62 -18.93 -14.27 -2.90
N ALA A 63 -17.92 -15.06 -2.53
CA ALA A 63 -17.92 -16.50 -2.77
C ALA A 63 -19.08 -17.22 -2.06
N LEU A 64 -19.39 -16.85 -0.81
CA LEU A 64 -20.55 -17.36 -0.09
C LEU A 64 -21.87 -16.97 -0.78
N CYS A 65 -21.95 -15.75 -1.32
CA CYS A 65 -23.10 -15.29 -2.07
C CYS A 65 -23.32 -16.14 -3.34
N ILE A 66 -22.25 -16.42 -4.10
CA ILE A 66 -22.29 -17.30 -5.29
C ILE A 66 -22.70 -18.72 -4.89
N TRP A 67 -22.12 -19.27 -3.82
CA TRP A 67 -22.44 -20.61 -3.35
C TRP A 67 -23.90 -20.73 -2.91
N SER A 68 -24.41 -19.75 -2.16
CA SER A 68 -25.82 -19.67 -1.78
C SER A 68 -26.73 -19.66 -3.00
N ALA A 69 -26.46 -18.79 -3.99
CA ALA A 69 -27.24 -18.70 -5.22
C ALA A 69 -27.22 -20.01 -6.02
N TYR A 70 -26.05 -20.65 -6.14
CA TYR A 70 -25.91 -21.94 -6.80
C TYR A 70 -26.75 -23.02 -6.11
N HIS A 71 -26.69 -23.09 -4.78
CA HIS A 71 -27.40 -24.10 -4.01
C HIS A 71 -28.91 -23.90 -4.08
N SER A 72 -29.41 -22.67 -3.93
CA SER A 72 -30.81 -22.32 -4.15
C SER A 72 -31.28 -22.73 -5.54
N ALA A 73 -30.52 -22.41 -6.60
CA ALA A 73 -30.87 -22.79 -7.98
C ALA A 73 -30.85 -24.31 -8.22
N ARG A 74 -30.03 -25.07 -7.48
CA ARG A 74 -30.05 -26.54 -7.54
C ARG A 74 -31.24 -27.16 -6.82
N TYR A 75 -31.73 -26.57 -5.74
CA TYR A 75 -32.94 -27.04 -5.06
C TYR A 75 -34.16 -26.86 -5.95
N TRP A 76 -34.38 -25.66 -6.52
CA TRP A 76 -35.49 -25.38 -7.43
C TRP A 76 -35.59 -26.30 -8.66
N ARG A 77 -34.49 -26.97 -9.07
CA ARG A 77 -34.49 -27.91 -10.19
C ARG A 77 -34.75 -29.37 -9.82
N ARG A 78 -34.84 -29.69 -8.52
CA ARG A 78 -35.05 -31.06 -8.03
C ARG A 78 -36.49 -31.34 -7.61
N ASP A 79 -37.32 -30.31 -7.55
CA ASP A 79 -38.76 -30.35 -7.31
C ASP A 79 -39.51 -30.25 -8.65
#